data_AF-A0A1I0L7I0-F1
#
_entry.id   AF-A0A1I0L7I0-F1
#
_cell.length_a   1.000
_cell.length_b   1.000
_cell.length_c   1.000
_cell.angle_alpha   90.00
_cell.angle_beta   90.00
_cell.angle_gamma   90.00
#
_symmetry.space_group_name_H-M   'P 1'
#
loop_
_entity.id
_entity.type
_entity.pdbx_description
1 polymer ?
#
loop_
_entity_poly.entity_id
_entity_poly.type
_entity_poly.pdbx_seq_one_letter_code
_entity_poly.pdbx_strand_id
1 'polypeptide(L)'
;MSSSKTAPTAYEVVQEPEPHPARTAAILKAHPEVRKLFGRNSATAWLVPLILVVQFGMAYLVRDQPWWVIVLAAYTLGALVNNTCYVIIHEATHSLIFKGRAANLLTAIGADLVHVIPSAATFTRFHLVHHRHQGEFDLDADLPSHAEAKLVGNSTVMKALWITFFPLMQALRMPRFSKLISFWEPWTVVNALAVFSVDAAVFFLMGPWAFLYVVLSIFFSIGLHPLGGRLIQEHFIISHPQETYSYYGPWNISALNVGYHNEHHDFSAVPWNRLPQVKAAAPEFYDTLVSHRSWTGLLVRFITDPSMSLYSRITRPGGIKRRILTGGVGRVPDSVASLDQPPVQPAA
;
A
#
# COMPACT_ATOMS: atom_id res chain seq x y z
N MET A 1 -1.56 33.56 -15.86
CA MET A 1 -0.14 33.31 -16.19
C MET A 1 0.24 31.95 -15.61
N SER A 2 0.19 30.89 -16.43
CA SER A 2 0.60 29.54 -16.00
C SER A 2 2.12 29.48 -16.05
N SER A 3 2.78 29.60 -14.89
CA SER A 3 4.17 29.17 -14.77
C SER A 3 4.22 27.71 -15.21
N SER A 4 4.89 27.45 -16.33
CA SER A 4 5.20 26.10 -16.80
C SER A 4 6.06 25.44 -15.74
N LYS A 5 5.43 24.81 -14.73
CA LYS A 5 6.14 24.05 -13.71
C LYS A 5 6.86 22.90 -14.42
N THR A 6 8.17 22.99 -14.50
CA THR A 6 9.03 21.91 -14.95
C THR A 6 8.94 20.76 -13.95
N ALA A 7 8.86 19.52 -14.42
CA ALA A 7 8.87 18.36 -13.52
C ALA A 7 10.15 18.34 -12.67
N PRO A 8 10.04 17.89 -11.41
CA PRO A 8 11.21 17.72 -10.56
C PRO A 8 12.14 16.64 -11.12
N THR A 9 13.44 16.89 -11.01
CA THR A 9 14.52 15.99 -11.43
C THR A 9 15.30 15.40 -10.26
N ALA A 10 14.94 15.80 -9.03
CA ALA A 10 15.42 15.29 -7.76
C ALA A 10 14.29 15.39 -6.72
N TYR A 11 14.38 14.60 -5.66
CA TYR A 11 13.44 14.67 -4.55
C TYR A 11 13.54 16.01 -3.82
N GLU A 12 12.39 16.52 -3.38
CA GLU A 12 12.34 17.68 -2.49
C GLU A 12 12.72 17.26 -1.08
N VAL A 13 13.84 17.77 -0.58
CA VAL A 13 14.32 17.45 0.77
C VAL A 13 13.80 18.48 1.76
N VAL A 14 12.99 18.05 2.73
CA VAL A 14 12.43 18.91 3.79
C VAL A 14 13.07 18.58 5.14
N GLN A 15 13.05 19.54 6.07
CA GLN A 15 13.61 19.37 7.43
C GLN A 15 12.51 19.14 8.48
N GLU A 16 11.29 19.48 8.14
CA GLU A 16 10.09 19.27 8.95
C GLU A 16 9.87 17.77 9.17
N PRO A 17 9.40 17.34 10.35
CA PRO A 17 9.02 15.95 10.58
C PRO A 17 7.79 15.57 9.73
N GLU A 18 7.49 14.27 9.68
CA GLU A 18 6.22 13.79 9.12
C GLU A 18 5.01 14.44 9.84
N PRO A 19 3.93 14.77 9.11
CA PRO A 19 2.80 15.51 9.67
C PRO A 19 1.92 14.67 10.59
N HIS A 20 1.98 13.34 10.47
CA HIS A 20 1.05 12.40 11.10
C HIS A 20 1.14 12.41 12.64
N PRO A 21 2.31 12.23 13.29
CA PRO A 21 2.38 12.21 14.75
C PRO A 21 1.85 13.48 15.41
N ALA A 22 2.17 14.65 14.84
CA ALA A 22 1.70 15.93 15.35
C ALA A 22 0.18 16.09 15.18
N ARG A 23 -0.37 15.69 14.02
CA ARG A 23 -1.82 15.74 13.78
C ARG A 23 -2.58 14.74 14.65
N THR A 24 -2.08 13.52 14.81
CA THR A 24 -2.63 12.50 15.73
C THR A 24 -2.72 13.05 17.15
N ALA A 25 -1.65 13.66 17.67
CA ALA A 25 -1.64 14.23 19.01
C ALA A 25 -2.65 15.37 19.17
N ALA A 26 -2.76 16.26 18.18
CA ALA A 26 -3.72 17.35 18.18
C ALA A 26 -5.17 16.85 18.16
N ILE A 27 -5.48 15.87 17.30
CA ILE A 27 -6.80 15.25 17.23
C ILE A 27 -7.14 14.55 18.53
N LEU A 28 -6.25 13.74 19.12
CA LEU A 28 -6.54 13.04 20.38
C LEU A 28 -6.73 13.99 21.57
N LYS A 29 -6.18 15.20 21.50
CA LYS A 29 -6.40 16.25 22.50
C LYS A 29 -7.76 16.92 22.32
N ALA A 30 -8.17 17.20 21.08
CA ALA A 30 -9.44 17.86 20.77
C ALA A 30 -10.65 16.90 20.82
N HIS A 31 -10.45 15.67 20.33
CA HIS A 31 -11.46 14.63 20.09
C HIS A 31 -11.02 13.29 20.71
N PRO A 32 -10.94 13.18 22.04
CA PRO A 32 -10.48 11.97 22.73
C PRO A 32 -11.36 10.73 22.44
N GLU A 33 -12.61 10.92 22.01
CA GLU A 33 -13.54 9.86 21.61
C GLU A 33 -13.08 9.06 20.38
N VAL A 34 -12.18 9.59 19.55
CA VAL A 34 -11.55 8.85 18.44
C VAL A 34 -10.89 7.56 18.93
N ARG A 35 -10.41 7.51 20.18
CA ARG A 35 -9.84 6.30 20.79
C ARG A 35 -10.83 5.13 20.83
N LYS A 36 -12.14 5.38 20.84
CA LYS A 36 -13.18 4.35 20.81
C LYS A 36 -13.24 3.62 19.46
N LEU A 37 -12.70 4.22 18.41
CA LEU A 37 -12.66 3.63 17.08
C LEU A 37 -11.54 2.59 16.95
N PHE A 38 -10.54 2.64 17.83
CA PHE A 38 -9.41 1.73 17.81
C PHE A 38 -9.88 0.29 18.07
N GLY A 39 -9.23 -0.67 17.44
CA GLY A 39 -9.52 -2.06 17.70
C GLY A 39 -9.35 -2.92 16.48
N ARG A 40 -10.20 -3.95 16.39
CA ARG A 40 -10.08 -5.00 15.38
C ARG A 40 -11.40 -5.26 14.70
N ASN A 41 -11.30 -5.72 13.47
CA ASN A 41 -12.42 -6.21 12.67
C ASN A 41 -12.11 -7.64 12.19
N SER A 42 -12.44 -8.63 13.03
CA SER A 42 -12.23 -10.04 12.69
C SER A 42 -13.10 -10.50 11.51
N ALA A 43 -14.17 -9.77 11.18
CA ALA A 43 -15.02 -10.09 10.05
C ALA A 43 -14.26 -9.97 8.70
N THR A 44 -13.19 -9.18 8.65
CA THR A 44 -12.30 -9.07 7.47
C THR A 44 -11.74 -10.43 7.06
N ALA A 45 -11.50 -11.36 8.00
CA ALA A 45 -10.98 -12.69 7.69
C ALA A 45 -11.92 -13.52 6.81
N TRP A 46 -13.25 -13.30 6.91
CA TRP A 46 -14.24 -14.00 6.09
C TRP A 46 -14.19 -13.61 4.61
N LEU A 47 -13.57 -12.48 4.28
CA LEU A 47 -13.40 -12.07 2.88
C LEU A 47 -12.37 -12.95 2.15
N VAL A 48 -11.39 -13.52 2.86
CA VAL A 48 -10.34 -14.36 2.26
C VAL A 48 -10.92 -15.58 1.52
N PRO A 49 -11.69 -16.50 2.15
CA PRO A 49 -12.24 -17.64 1.44
C PRO A 49 -13.19 -17.23 0.31
N LEU A 50 -13.98 -16.17 0.49
CA LEU A 50 -14.84 -15.63 -0.56
C LEU A 50 -14.04 -15.20 -1.79
N ILE A 51 -12.96 -14.45 -1.58
CA ILE A 51 -12.07 -13.99 -2.65
C ILE A 51 -11.41 -15.16 -3.36
N LEU A 52 -10.90 -16.16 -2.64
CA LEU A 52 -10.28 -17.34 -3.27
C LEU A 52 -11.27 -18.07 -4.18
N VAL A 53 -12.52 -18.26 -3.73
CA VAL A 53 -13.58 -18.86 -4.54
C VAL A 53 -13.90 -18.01 -5.77
N VAL A 54 -14.06 -16.70 -5.61
CA VAL A 54 -14.40 -15.79 -6.71
C VAL A 54 -13.26 -15.72 -7.73
N GLN A 55 -12.02 -15.54 -7.29
CA GLN A 55 -10.86 -15.35 -8.16
C GLN A 55 -10.54 -16.63 -8.94
N PHE A 56 -10.43 -17.78 -8.26
CA PHE A 56 -10.14 -19.04 -8.94
C PHE A 56 -11.35 -19.61 -9.67
N GLY A 57 -12.56 -19.36 -9.18
CA GLY A 57 -13.79 -19.65 -9.93
C GLY A 57 -13.82 -18.92 -11.26
N MET A 58 -13.54 -17.62 -11.27
CA MET A 58 -13.44 -16.85 -12.52
C MET A 58 -12.31 -17.35 -13.41
N ALA A 59 -11.13 -17.62 -12.85
CA ALA A 59 -10.00 -18.19 -13.59
C ALA A 59 -10.39 -19.51 -14.30
N TYR A 60 -11.17 -20.37 -13.62
CA TYR A 60 -11.68 -21.62 -14.17
C TYR A 60 -12.65 -21.38 -15.33
N LEU A 61 -13.57 -20.43 -15.17
CA LEU A 61 -14.61 -20.12 -16.16
C LEU A 61 -14.05 -19.49 -17.45
N VAL A 62 -12.98 -18.69 -17.36
CA VAL A 62 -12.40 -18.00 -18.53
C VAL A 62 -11.30 -18.78 -19.24
N ARG A 63 -10.89 -19.94 -18.74
CA ARG A 63 -9.70 -20.66 -19.24
C ARG A 63 -9.76 -21.05 -20.73
N ASP A 64 -10.97 -21.31 -21.24
CA ASP A 64 -11.20 -21.77 -22.62
C ASP A 64 -11.77 -20.63 -23.50
N GLN A 65 -11.75 -19.39 -22.99
CA GLN A 65 -12.24 -18.21 -23.68
C GLN A 65 -11.13 -17.54 -24.51
N PRO A 66 -11.47 -16.75 -25.55
CA PRO A 66 -10.46 -16.00 -26.29
C PRO A 66 -9.77 -14.98 -25.38
N TRP A 67 -8.50 -14.69 -25.69
CA TRP A 67 -7.61 -13.87 -24.85
C TRP A 67 -8.20 -12.51 -24.43
N TRP A 68 -9.04 -11.89 -25.26
CA TRP A 68 -9.64 -10.59 -24.94
C TRP A 68 -10.71 -10.69 -23.83
N VAL A 69 -11.40 -11.83 -23.71
CA VAL A 69 -12.33 -12.11 -22.59
C VAL A 69 -11.55 -12.25 -21.30
N ILE A 70 -10.41 -12.93 -21.34
CA ILE A 70 -9.50 -13.10 -20.19
C ILE A 70 -9.00 -11.74 -19.71
N VAL A 71 -8.56 -10.87 -20.63
CA VAL A 71 -8.13 -9.50 -20.31
C VAL A 71 -9.29 -8.69 -19.71
N LEU A 72 -10.50 -8.76 -20.29
CA LEU A 72 -11.67 -8.05 -19.78
C LEU A 72 -12.07 -8.51 -18.37
N ALA A 73 -12.07 -9.82 -18.13
CA ALA A 73 -12.36 -10.41 -16.82
C ALA A 73 -11.31 -9.97 -15.79
N ALA A 74 -10.02 -9.99 -16.16
CA ALA A 74 -8.94 -9.55 -15.30
C ALA A 74 -9.01 -8.05 -15.00
N TYR A 75 -9.33 -7.21 -15.98
CA TYR A 75 -9.45 -5.75 -15.80
C TYR A 75 -10.64 -5.37 -14.93
N THR A 76 -11.72 -6.15 -14.97
CA THR A 76 -12.95 -5.86 -14.21
C THR A 76 -12.94 -6.55 -12.85
N LEU A 77 -13.45 -7.78 -12.77
CA LEU A 77 -13.58 -8.52 -11.51
C LEU A 77 -12.21 -8.83 -10.90
N GLY A 78 -11.26 -9.29 -11.72
CA GLY A 78 -9.94 -9.71 -11.23
C GLY A 78 -9.19 -8.59 -10.52
N ALA A 79 -9.15 -7.40 -11.10
CA ALA A 79 -8.51 -6.21 -10.55
C ALA A 79 -9.13 -5.79 -9.21
N LEU A 80 -10.47 -5.79 -9.12
CA LEU A 80 -11.19 -5.42 -7.89
C LEU A 80 -10.92 -6.40 -6.75
N VAL A 81 -10.95 -7.69 -7.06
CA VAL A 81 -10.70 -8.76 -6.10
C VAL A 81 -9.26 -8.70 -5.57
N ASN A 82 -8.28 -8.54 -6.46
CA ASN A 82 -6.87 -8.40 -6.07
C ASN A 82 -6.60 -7.12 -5.28
N ASN A 83 -7.23 -6.01 -5.66
CA ASN A 83 -7.10 -4.77 -4.89
C ASN A 83 -7.63 -4.95 -3.45
N THR A 84 -8.74 -5.66 -3.30
CA THR A 84 -9.28 -6.03 -1.98
C THR A 84 -8.29 -6.89 -1.20
N CYS A 85 -7.62 -7.87 -1.83
CA CYS A 85 -6.58 -8.68 -1.19
C CYS A 85 -5.43 -7.84 -0.65
N TYR A 86 -4.93 -6.86 -1.41
CA TYR A 86 -3.90 -5.95 -0.91
C TYR A 86 -4.36 -5.18 0.34
N VAL A 87 -5.63 -4.80 0.42
CA VAL A 87 -6.17 -4.15 1.62
C VAL A 87 -6.32 -5.12 2.79
N ILE A 88 -6.68 -6.38 2.57
CA ILE A 88 -6.70 -7.40 3.63
C ILE A 88 -5.28 -7.65 4.18
N ILE A 89 -4.28 -7.76 3.30
CA ILE A 89 -2.86 -7.89 3.68
C ILE A 89 -2.42 -6.67 4.50
N HIS A 90 -2.85 -5.47 4.10
CA HIS A 90 -2.63 -4.23 4.83
C HIS A 90 -3.25 -4.25 6.24
N GLU A 91 -4.52 -4.62 6.38
CA GLU A 91 -5.18 -4.71 7.69
C GLU A 91 -4.52 -5.74 8.61
N ALA A 92 -4.14 -6.89 8.04
CA ALA A 92 -3.39 -7.92 8.76
C ALA A 92 -2.01 -7.42 9.24
N THR A 93 -1.34 -6.60 8.43
CA THR A 93 -0.03 -6.00 8.78
C THR A 93 -0.12 -5.18 10.06
N HIS A 94 -1.18 -4.40 10.22
CA HIS A 94 -1.46 -3.61 11.42
C HIS A 94 -2.09 -4.41 12.57
N SER A 95 -2.21 -5.73 12.43
CA SER A 95 -2.86 -6.62 13.40
C SER A 95 -4.31 -6.23 13.73
N LEU A 96 -5.02 -5.70 12.72
CA LEU A 96 -6.39 -5.20 12.83
C LEU A 96 -7.44 -6.31 12.65
N ILE A 97 -7.06 -7.54 12.27
CA ILE A 97 -8.01 -8.65 12.12
C ILE A 97 -8.08 -9.46 13.42
N PHE A 98 -6.93 -9.90 13.93
CA PHE A 98 -6.83 -10.71 15.14
C PHE A 98 -5.85 -10.13 16.17
N LYS A 99 -5.92 -10.59 17.43
CA LYS A 99 -4.94 -10.22 18.45
C LYS A 99 -3.56 -10.84 18.18
N GLY A 100 -3.54 -12.08 17.70
CA GLY A 100 -2.31 -12.83 17.44
C GLY A 100 -1.67 -12.47 16.10
N ARG A 101 -0.37 -12.17 16.10
CA ARG A 101 0.39 -11.83 14.87
C ARG A 101 0.40 -12.96 13.85
N ALA A 102 0.61 -14.20 14.29
CA ALA A 102 0.60 -15.36 13.41
C ALA A 102 -0.75 -15.54 12.70
N ALA A 103 -1.88 -15.31 13.38
CA ALA A 103 -3.20 -15.40 12.78
C ALA A 103 -3.43 -14.31 11.71
N ASN A 104 -2.98 -13.07 11.96
CA ASN A 104 -3.02 -12.03 10.95
C ASN A 104 -2.12 -12.38 9.76
N LEU A 105 -0.90 -12.85 10.01
CA LEU A 105 0.03 -13.19 8.94
C LEU A 105 -0.46 -14.37 8.09
N LEU A 106 -1.08 -15.38 8.70
CA LEU A 106 -1.77 -16.45 7.97
C LEU A 106 -2.94 -15.92 7.14
N THR A 107 -3.70 -14.95 7.65
CA THR A 107 -4.78 -14.28 6.90
C THR A 107 -4.22 -13.50 5.71
N ALA A 108 -3.10 -12.79 5.91
CA ALA A 108 -2.40 -12.07 4.85
C ALA A 108 -1.89 -13.03 3.77
N ILE A 109 -1.23 -14.14 4.16
CA ILE A 109 -0.78 -15.17 3.22
C ILE A 109 -1.97 -15.78 2.47
N GLY A 110 -3.10 -16.01 3.14
CA GLY A 110 -4.33 -16.48 2.50
C GLY A 110 -4.85 -15.52 1.43
N ALA A 111 -4.86 -14.22 1.71
CA ALA A 111 -5.20 -13.19 0.72
C ALA A 111 -4.15 -13.08 -0.41
N ASP A 112 -2.89 -13.41 -0.13
CA ASP A 112 -1.78 -13.33 -1.07
C ASP A 112 -1.72 -14.51 -2.06
N LEU A 113 -2.47 -15.59 -1.82
CA LEU A 113 -2.53 -16.76 -2.70
C LEU A 113 -2.98 -16.44 -4.12
N VAL A 114 -3.60 -15.27 -4.35
CA VAL A 114 -4.03 -14.82 -5.68
C VAL A 114 -2.99 -13.93 -6.40
N HIS A 115 -1.86 -13.59 -5.75
CA HIS A 115 -0.95 -12.56 -6.23
C HIS A 115 0.25 -13.04 -7.06
N VAL A 116 0.41 -14.33 -7.34
CA VAL A 116 1.48 -14.97 -8.18
C VAL A 116 2.93 -14.73 -7.71
N ILE A 117 3.19 -13.65 -6.99
CA ILE A 117 4.45 -13.23 -6.42
C ILE A 117 4.19 -13.06 -4.93
N PRO A 118 4.89 -13.78 -4.05
CA PRO A 118 4.66 -13.70 -2.62
C PRO A 118 5.02 -12.31 -2.09
N SER A 119 4.05 -11.66 -1.46
CA SER A 119 4.15 -10.28 -1.01
C SER A 119 3.72 -10.07 0.44
N ALA A 120 2.85 -10.90 1.03
CA ALA A 120 2.28 -10.62 2.35
C ALA A 120 3.32 -10.46 3.47
N ALA A 121 4.27 -11.39 3.59
CA ALA A 121 5.27 -11.38 4.65
C ALA A 121 6.28 -10.23 4.51
N THR A 122 6.68 -9.92 3.28
CA THR A 122 7.61 -8.81 2.99
C THR A 122 6.88 -7.48 3.13
N PHE A 123 5.69 -7.35 2.55
CA PHE A 123 4.81 -6.18 2.68
C PHE A 123 4.61 -5.81 4.14
N THR A 124 4.31 -6.79 5.01
CA THR A 124 4.15 -6.56 6.46
C THR A 124 5.32 -5.77 7.04
N ARG A 125 6.55 -6.07 6.65
CA ARG A 125 7.74 -5.37 7.17
C ARG A 125 7.92 -4.01 6.52
N PHE A 126 7.91 -3.96 5.20
CA PHE A 126 8.16 -2.74 4.45
C PHE A 126 7.13 -1.66 4.75
N HIS A 127 5.87 -2.06 4.87
CA HIS A 127 4.77 -1.13 5.15
C HIS A 127 4.83 -0.57 6.58
N LEU A 128 5.21 -1.38 7.58
CA LEU A 128 5.43 -0.88 8.95
C LEU A 128 6.63 0.07 9.05
N VAL A 129 7.69 -0.17 8.27
CA VAL A 129 8.83 0.75 8.18
C VAL A 129 8.40 2.06 7.52
N HIS A 130 7.65 1.98 6.43
CA HIS A 130 7.10 3.15 5.73
C HIS A 130 6.28 4.04 6.67
N HIS A 131 5.36 3.49 7.46
CA HIS A 131 4.58 4.28 8.43
C HIS A 131 5.39 5.00 9.51
N ARG A 132 6.63 4.55 9.76
CA ARG A 132 7.50 5.11 10.80
C ARG A 132 8.58 6.04 10.22
N HIS A 133 8.95 5.82 8.97
CA HIS A 133 10.10 6.44 8.31
C HIS A 133 9.68 7.01 6.95
N GLN A 134 8.46 7.51 6.84
CA GLN A 134 7.91 8.04 5.59
C GLN A 134 8.79 9.17 5.06
N GLY A 135 9.22 9.05 3.80
CA GLY A 135 10.11 10.01 3.18
C GLY A 135 11.60 9.86 3.54
N GLU A 136 12.00 8.95 4.42
CA GLU A 136 13.42 8.63 4.63
C GLU A 136 13.90 7.69 3.53
N PHE A 137 14.64 8.24 2.54
CA PHE A 137 14.97 7.53 1.30
C PHE A 137 15.51 6.11 1.52
N ASP A 138 16.45 5.91 2.43
CA ASP A 138 17.09 4.60 2.66
C ASP A 138 16.22 3.58 3.41
N LEU A 139 15.08 3.99 3.99
CA LEU A 139 14.20 3.15 4.79
C LEU A 139 12.81 2.96 4.16
N ASP A 140 12.32 3.96 3.42
CA ASP A 140 11.00 3.95 2.81
C ASP A 140 11.01 3.26 1.44
N ALA A 141 10.36 2.09 1.38
CA ALA A 141 10.22 1.29 0.16
C ALA A 141 9.17 1.79 -0.82
N ASP A 142 8.32 2.75 -0.43
CA ASP A 142 7.42 3.42 -1.38
C ASP A 142 8.20 4.30 -2.37
N LEU A 143 9.35 4.85 -1.92
CA LEU A 143 10.13 5.76 -2.74
C LEU A 143 10.81 5.03 -3.93
N PRO A 144 10.61 5.51 -5.16
CA PRO A 144 11.35 5.03 -6.32
C PRO A 144 12.86 5.19 -6.13
N SER A 145 13.66 4.32 -6.74
CA SER A 145 15.12 4.57 -6.80
C SER A 145 15.43 5.78 -7.69
N HIS A 146 16.56 6.45 -7.50
CA HIS A 146 16.99 7.54 -8.40
C HIS A 146 17.12 7.07 -9.86
N ALA A 147 17.59 5.84 -10.08
CA ALA A 147 17.70 5.26 -11.42
C ALA A 147 16.33 5.06 -12.06
N GLU A 148 15.37 4.50 -11.31
CA GLU A 148 13.98 4.33 -11.73
C GLU A 148 13.31 5.68 -12.03
N ALA A 149 13.43 6.64 -11.12
CA ALA A 149 12.84 7.97 -11.28
C ALA A 149 13.43 8.73 -12.48
N LYS A 150 14.74 8.62 -12.70
CA LYS A 150 15.42 9.20 -13.87
C LYS A 150 15.02 8.52 -15.18
N LEU A 151 14.87 7.19 -15.18
CA LEU A 151 14.45 6.42 -16.36
C LEU A 151 13.05 6.83 -16.83
N VAL A 152 12.12 6.99 -15.88
CA VAL A 152 10.73 7.37 -16.21
C VAL A 152 10.63 8.85 -16.59
N GLY A 153 11.33 9.72 -15.85
CA GLY A 153 11.31 11.16 -16.08
C GLY A 153 9.88 11.72 -16.03
N ASN A 154 9.56 12.63 -16.97
CA ASN A 154 8.23 13.21 -17.13
C ASN A 154 7.50 12.75 -18.41
N SER A 155 8.00 11.70 -19.07
CA SER A 155 7.42 11.19 -20.32
C SER A 155 6.07 10.52 -20.05
N THR A 156 5.04 10.90 -20.81
CA THR A 156 3.72 10.27 -20.77
C THR A 156 3.78 8.77 -21.00
N VAL A 157 4.55 8.35 -22.02
CA VAL A 157 4.70 6.93 -22.37
C VAL A 157 5.42 6.18 -21.26
N MET A 158 6.52 6.73 -20.72
CA MET A 158 7.26 6.05 -19.67
C MET A 158 6.49 5.97 -18.36
N LYS A 159 5.69 6.99 -18.01
CA LYS A 159 4.80 6.94 -16.83
C LYS A 159 3.69 5.91 -17.01
N ALA A 160 3.12 5.80 -18.21
CA ALA A 160 2.13 4.78 -18.54
C ALA A 160 2.71 3.36 -18.48
N LEU A 161 3.92 3.14 -19.01
CA LEU A 161 4.63 1.87 -18.91
C LEU A 161 4.99 1.55 -17.47
N TRP A 162 5.50 2.53 -16.72
CA TRP A 162 5.86 2.34 -15.31
C TRP A 162 4.66 1.90 -14.48
N ILE A 163 3.52 2.57 -14.60
CA ILE A 163 2.32 2.16 -13.84
C ILE A 163 1.78 0.81 -14.36
N THR A 164 1.85 0.53 -15.66
CA THR A 164 1.44 -0.78 -16.20
C THR A 164 2.25 -1.91 -15.58
N PHE A 165 3.57 -1.75 -15.47
CA PHE A 165 4.49 -2.75 -14.89
C PHE A 165 4.78 -2.52 -13.41
N PHE A 166 3.94 -1.76 -12.70
CA PHE A 166 4.19 -1.38 -11.32
C PHE A 166 4.42 -2.56 -10.35
N PRO A 167 3.67 -3.68 -10.40
CA PRO A 167 3.97 -4.84 -9.56
C PRO A 167 5.43 -5.34 -9.72
N LEU A 168 5.95 -5.32 -10.94
CA LEU A 168 7.34 -5.69 -11.22
C LEU A 168 8.31 -4.63 -10.67
N MET A 169 8.00 -3.34 -10.84
CA MET A 169 8.83 -2.25 -10.30
C MET A 169 8.97 -2.36 -8.78
N GLN A 170 7.89 -2.69 -8.08
CA GLN A 170 7.92 -2.93 -6.63
C GLN A 170 8.86 -4.08 -6.27
N ALA A 171 8.76 -5.22 -6.96
CA ALA A 171 9.67 -6.34 -6.73
C ALA A 171 11.14 -5.97 -6.99
N LEU A 172 11.41 -5.17 -8.01
CA LEU A 172 12.76 -4.71 -8.37
C LEU A 172 13.35 -3.70 -7.36
N ARG A 173 12.54 -3.02 -6.55
CA ARG A 173 13.01 -2.12 -5.48
C ARG A 173 13.55 -2.89 -4.27
N MET A 174 13.05 -4.10 -4.03
CA MET A 174 13.30 -4.89 -2.81
C MET A 174 14.79 -5.12 -2.49
N PRO A 175 15.69 -5.40 -3.46
CA PRO A 175 17.11 -5.61 -3.17
C PRO A 175 17.80 -4.41 -2.50
N ARG A 176 17.30 -3.18 -2.73
CA ARG A 176 17.79 -1.94 -2.08
C ARG A 176 17.74 -2.03 -0.55
N PHE A 177 16.84 -2.85 -0.03
CA PHE A 177 16.55 -2.99 1.39
C PHE A 177 16.94 -4.33 1.98
N SER A 178 17.67 -5.16 1.24
CA SER A 178 18.14 -6.49 1.68
C SER A 178 18.97 -6.46 2.98
N LYS A 179 19.56 -5.31 3.31
CA LYS A 179 20.29 -5.09 4.59
C LYS A 179 19.38 -4.78 5.78
N LEU A 180 18.13 -4.36 5.52
CA LEU A 180 17.13 -4.06 6.55
C LEU A 180 16.20 -5.24 6.79
N ILE A 181 15.85 -5.97 5.72
CA ILE A 181 14.84 -7.03 5.74
C ILE A 181 15.42 -8.29 5.09
N SER A 182 15.49 -9.38 5.85
CA SER A 182 15.90 -10.68 5.34
C SER A 182 14.77 -11.37 4.57
N PHE A 183 15.07 -11.79 3.34
CA PHE A 183 14.16 -12.58 2.49
C PHE A 183 14.12 -14.07 2.85
N TRP A 184 14.99 -14.54 3.76
CA TRP A 184 15.11 -15.94 4.16
C TRP A 184 14.51 -16.25 5.54
N GLU A 185 13.70 -15.33 6.07
CA GLU A 185 13.02 -15.54 7.34
C GLU A 185 11.85 -16.53 7.17
N PRO A 186 11.50 -17.33 8.20
CA PRO A 186 10.57 -18.45 8.04
C PRO A 186 9.22 -18.09 7.42
N TRP A 187 8.65 -16.93 7.76
CA TRP A 187 7.36 -16.52 7.20
C TRP A 187 7.45 -16.09 5.74
N THR A 188 8.57 -15.50 5.32
CA THR A 188 8.82 -15.23 3.90
C THR A 188 8.88 -16.53 3.10
N VAL A 189 9.55 -17.56 3.65
CA VAL A 189 9.62 -18.89 3.02
C VAL A 189 8.25 -19.55 2.98
N VAL A 190 7.49 -19.53 4.08
CA VAL A 190 6.11 -20.07 4.12
C VAL A 190 5.20 -19.37 3.11
N ASN A 191 5.26 -18.04 3.03
CA ASN A 191 4.49 -17.27 2.07
C ASN A 191 4.86 -17.64 0.63
N ALA A 192 6.15 -17.75 0.31
CA ALA A 192 6.62 -18.14 -1.01
C ALA A 192 6.19 -19.56 -1.40
N LEU A 193 6.35 -20.52 -0.48
CA LEU A 193 5.90 -21.89 -0.72
C LEU A 193 4.38 -21.97 -0.94
N ALA A 194 3.59 -21.25 -0.15
CA ALA A 194 2.14 -21.23 -0.29
C ALA A 194 1.69 -20.64 -1.62
N VAL A 195 2.19 -19.45 -1.98
CA VAL A 195 1.84 -18.76 -3.24
C VAL A 195 2.28 -19.60 -4.44
N PHE A 196 3.55 -20.02 -4.50
CA PHE A 196 4.04 -20.79 -5.64
C PHE A 196 3.40 -22.19 -5.78
N SER A 197 2.96 -22.81 -4.68
CA SER A 197 2.19 -24.05 -4.75
C SER A 197 0.81 -23.82 -5.38
N VAL A 198 0.14 -22.73 -5.03
CA VAL A 198 -1.16 -22.37 -5.62
C VAL A 198 -0.99 -21.96 -7.08
N ASP A 199 0.05 -21.21 -7.42
CA ASP A 199 0.37 -20.86 -8.81
C ASP A 199 0.59 -22.09 -9.68
N ALA A 200 1.39 -23.04 -9.18
CA ALA A 200 1.61 -24.32 -9.85
C ALA A 200 0.29 -25.09 -9.99
N ALA A 201 -0.54 -25.14 -8.94
CA ALA A 201 -1.84 -25.80 -9.01
C ALA A 201 -2.76 -25.16 -10.05
N VAL A 202 -2.86 -23.83 -10.11
CA VAL A 202 -3.66 -23.12 -11.14
C VAL A 202 -3.10 -23.43 -12.53
N PHE A 203 -1.79 -23.32 -12.74
CA PHE A 203 -1.18 -23.54 -14.04
C PHE A 203 -1.38 -24.97 -14.54
N PHE A 204 -1.11 -25.98 -13.70
CA PHE A 204 -1.15 -27.38 -14.12
C PHE A 204 -2.56 -27.98 -14.10
N LEU A 205 -3.46 -27.53 -13.23
CA LEU A 205 -4.82 -28.07 -13.13
C LEU A 205 -5.86 -27.31 -13.96
N MET A 206 -5.65 -26.00 -14.19
CA MET A 206 -6.61 -25.13 -14.88
C MET A 206 -6.09 -24.61 -16.23
N GLY A 207 -4.78 -24.68 -16.46
CA GLY A 207 -4.13 -24.33 -17.72
C GLY A 207 -3.54 -22.91 -17.75
N PRO A 208 -2.70 -22.62 -18.76
CA PRO A 208 -1.94 -21.37 -18.86
C PRO A 208 -2.83 -20.13 -19.04
N TRP A 209 -4.01 -20.26 -19.65
CA TRP A 209 -4.95 -19.16 -19.85
C TRP A 209 -5.65 -18.74 -18.55
N ALA A 210 -5.99 -19.69 -17.68
CA ALA A 210 -6.46 -19.40 -16.33
C ALA A 210 -5.37 -18.71 -15.50
N PHE A 211 -4.14 -19.19 -15.61
CA PHE A 211 -2.99 -18.57 -14.96
C PHE A 211 -2.75 -17.14 -15.46
N LEU A 212 -2.86 -16.89 -16.77
CA LEU A 212 -2.77 -15.56 -17.36
C LEU A 212 -3.83 -14.60 -16.80
N TYR A 213 -5.06 -15.05 -16.58
CA TYR A 213 -6.09 -14.25 -15.89
C TYR A 213 -5.63 -13.80 -14.51
N VAL A 214 -5.06 -14.72 -13.70
CA VAL A 214 -4.58 -14.41 -12.35
C VAL A 214 -3.42 -13.40 -12.42
N VAL A 215 -2.45 -13.62 -13.31
CA VAL A 215 -1.33 -12.68 -13.56
C VAL A 215 -1.84 -11.29 -13.92
N LEU A 216 -2.71 -11.18 -14.93
CA LEU A 216 -3.23 -9.88 -15.38
C LEU A 216 -4.05 -9.16 -14.30
N SER A 217 -4.75 -9.92 -13.45
CA SER A 217 -5.56 -9.34 -12.36
C SER A 217 -4.70 -8.53 -11.38
N ILE A 218 -3.49 -9.01 -11.07
CA ILE A 218 -2.53 -8.29 -10.21
C ILE A 218 -2.09 -6.99 -10.88
N PHE A 219 -1.70 -7.07 -12.16
CA PHE A 219 -1.24 -5.92 -12.93
C PHE A 219 -2.30 -4.82 -13.02
N PHE A 220 -3.57 -5.19 -13.19
CA PHE A 220 -4.65 -4.21 -13.19
C PHE A 220 -5.05 -3.73 -11.78
N SER A 221 -4.83 -4.51 -10.71
CA SER A 221 -5.26 -4.11 -9.37
C SER A 221 -4.49 -2.91 -8.78
N ILE A 222 -3.22 -2.74 -9.18
CA ILE A 222 -2.33 -1.67 -8.71
C ILE A 222 -1.58 -0.96 -9.85
N GLY A 223 -1.86 -1.31 -11.11
CA GLY A 223 -1.22 -0.73 -12.29
C GLY A 223 -2.12 0.18 -13.10
N LEU A 224 -2.11 0.04 -14.44
CA LEU A 224 -2.87 0.92 -15.35
C LEU A 224 -4.37 0.62 -15.33
N HIS A 225 -5.03 1.05 -14.25
CA HIS A 225 -6.45 0.89 -13.95
C HIS A 225 -6.85 1.96 -12.92
N PRO A 226 -8.11 2.42 -12.83
CA PRO A 226 -8.54 3.35 -11.80
C PRO A 226 -8.04 3.02 -10.39
N LEU A 227 -8.00 1.75 -10.00
CA LEU A 227 -7.50 1.30 -8.68
C LEU A 227 -6.01 1.62 -8.46
N GLY A 228 -5.18 1.61 -9.50
CA GLY A 228 -3.76 2.00 -9.41
C GLY A 228 -3.55 3.48 -9.13
N GLY A 229 -4.59 4.31 -9.26
CA GLY A 229 -4.56 5.69 -8.78
C GLY A 229 -4.37 5.81 -7.27
N ARG A 230 -4.62 4.74 -6.49
CA ARG A 230 -4.30 4.66 -5.06
C ARG A 230 -2.81 4.94 -4.79
N LEU A 231 -1.91 4.26 -5.49
CA LEU A 231 -0.46 4.46 -5.36
C LEU A 231 -0.07 5.93 -5.56
N ILE A 232 -0.75 6.57 -6.52
CA ILE A 232 -0.48 7.96 -6.85
C ILE A 232 -1.02 8.86 -5.73
N GLN A 233 -2.24 8.60 -5.27
CA GLN A 233 -2.92 9.35 -4.22
C GLN A 233 -2.12 9.39 -2.93
N GLU A 234 -1.51 8.28 -2.53
CA GLU A 234 -0.93 8.15 -1.19
C GLU A 234 0.10 9.26 -0.92
N HIS A 235 1.17 9.37 -1.72
CA HIS A 235 2.28 10.28 -1.43
C HIS A 235 2.78 11.14 -2.61
N PHE A 236 2.08 11.19 -3.76
CA PHE A 236 2.53 12.09 -4.86
C PHE A 236 2.12 13.51 -4.56
N ILE A 237 3.09 14.42 -4.55
CA ILE A 237 2.84 15.82 -4.22
C ILE A 237 2.10 16.47 -5.39
N ILE A 238 0.87 16.88 -5.12
CA ILE A 238 0.06 17.67 -6.03
C ILE A 238 -0.24 19.07 -5.48
N SER A 239 -0.04 19.29 -4.18
CA SER A 239 -0.28 20.56 -3.49
C SER A 239 0.62 20.70 -2.26
N HIS A 240 1.65 21.53 -2.35
CA HIS A 240 2.49 21.86 -1.18
C HIS A 240 1.68 22.59 -0.10
N PRO A 241 2.05 22.44 1.19
CA PRO A 241 3.11 21.58 1.72
C PRO A 241 2.67 20.13 2.00
N GLN A 242 1.49 19.71 1.52
CA GLN A 242 0.92 18.41 1.85
C GLN A 242 1.60 17.26 1.11
N GLU A 243 1.91 16.19 1.84
CA GLU A 243 2.65 15.02 1.31
C GLU A 243 1.89 13.69 1.39
N THR A 244 0.71 13.70 2.01
CA THR A 244 -0.17 12.52 2.12
C THR A 244 -1.58 12.94 1.76
N TYR A 245 -2.29 12.19 0.91
CA TYR A 245 -3.64 12.56 0.46
C TYR A 245 -4.64 11.44 0.67
N SER A 246 -5.86 11.80 1.07
CA SER A 246 -7.00 10.87 1.11
C SER A 246 -7.79 10.93 -0.20
N TYR A 247 -8.52 9.85 -0.46
CA TYR A 247 -9.48 9.68 -1.55
C TYR A 247 -10.86 9.34 -0.99
N TYR A 248 -11.86 10.10 -1.42
CA TYR A 248 -13.26 9.95 -0.98
C TYR A 248 -14.21 9.72 -2.16
N GLY A 249 -13.77 8.97 -3.17
CA GLY A 249 -14.61 8.61 -4.31
C GLY A 249 -15.15 7.17 -4.25
N PRO A 250 -15.93 6.74 -5.26
CA PRO A 250 -16.70 5.51 -5.20
C PRO A 250 -15.86 4.22 -5.16
N TRP A 251 -14.65 4.23 -5.73
CA TRP A 251 -13.75 3.07 -5.71
C TRP A 251 -13.29 2.69 -4.29
N ASN A 252 -13.51 3.59 -3.33
CA ASN A 252 -13.13 3.34 -1.94
C ASN A 252 -13.99 2.24 -1.31
N ILE A 253 -15.21 2.02 -1.80
CA ILE A 253 -16.09 0.94 -1.32
C ILE A 253 -15.46 -0.42 -1.60
N SER A 254 -15.00 -0.65 -2.83
CA SER A 254 -14.29 -1.88 -3.21
C SER A 254 -12.90 -1.98 -2.58
N ALA A 255 -12.25 -0.85 -2.30
CA ALA A 255 -10.94 -0.81 -1.65
C ALA A 255 -11.05 -0.78 -0.11
N LEU A 256 -12.18 -1.22 0.45
CA LEU A 256 -12.44 -1.30 1.89
C LEU A 256 -12.07 0.01 2.62
N ASN A 257 -12.47 1.17 2.13
CA ASN A 257 -12.16 2.48 2.73
C ASN A 257 -10.66 2.82 2.94
N VAL A 258 -9.71 2.09 2.36
CA VAL A 258 -8.27 2.40 2.50
C VAL A 258 -7.90 3.77 1.93
N GLY A 259 -8.74 4.34 1.05
CA GLY A 259 -8.61 5.70 0.55
C GLY A 259 -8.69 6.78 1.63
N TYR A 260 -9.19 6.49 2.84
CA TYR A 260 -9.05 7.35 4.02
C TYR A 260 -7.60 7.30 4.55
N HIS A 261 -6.65 7.70 3.71
CA HIS A 261 -5.22 7.43 3.88
C HIS A 261 -4.57 8.34 4.92
N ASN A 262 -4.92 9.64 4.97
CA ASN A 262 -4.47 10.49 6.07
C ASN A 262 -4.99 10.00 7.41
N GLU A 263 -6.28 9.63 7.47
CA GLU A 263 -6.90 9.08 8.66
C GLU A 263 -6.21 7.79 9.11
N HIS A 264 -5.87 6.91 8.16
CA HIS A 264 -5.13 5.69 8.42
C HIS A 264 -3.71 5.97 8.92
N HIS A 265 -2.95 6.87 8.29
CA HIS A 265 -1.61 7.22 8.76
C HIS A 265 -1.62 7.89 10.15
N ASP A 266 -2.64 8.69 10.44
CA ASP A 266 -2.80 9.29 11.77
C ASP A 266 -3.21 8.24 12.82
N PHE A 267 -4.01 7.23 12.41
CA PHE A 267 -4.63 6.25 13.30
C PHE A 267 -4.59 4.82 12.73
N SER A 268 -3.39 4.27 12.53
CA SER A 268 -3.19 2.93 11.97
C SER A 268 -3.72 1.78 12.84
N ALA A 269 -4.18 2.09 14.06
CA ALA A 269 -4.89 1.19 14.96
C ALA A 269 -6.42 1.16 14.74
N VAL A 270 -6.94 1.90 13.76
CA VAL A 270 -8.36 1.92 13.38
C VAL A 270 -8.56 1.02 12.16
N PRO A 271 -9.46 0.02 12.23
CA PRO A 271 -9.74 -0.82 11.08
C PRO A 271 -10.48 -0.05 9.99
N TRP A 272 -10.29 -0.51 8.77
CA TRP A 272 -10.80 0.07 7.53
C TRP A 272 -12.28 0.49 7.57
N ASN A 273 -13.13 -0.30 8.22
CA ASN A 273 -14.57 -0.07 8.30
C ASN A 273 -14.96 1.09 9.24
N ARG A 274 -14.01 1.61 10.02
CA ARG A 274 -14.19 2.71 10.96
C ARG A 274 -13.43 3.99 10.57
N LEU A 275 -12.56 3.94 9.56
CA LEU A 275 -11.86 5.14 9.06
C LEU A 275 -12.80 6.30 8.67
N PRO A 276 -13.98 6.07 8.06
CA PRO A 276 -14.93 7.17 7.81
C PRO A 276 -15.39 7.88 9.10
N GLN A 277 -15.45 7.17 10.22
CA GLN A 277 -15.85 7.72 11.52
C GLN A 277 -14.75 8.60 12.11
N VAL A 278 -13.47 8.32 11.81
CA VAL A 278 -12.33 9.18 12.19
C VAL A 278 -12.48 10.54 11.51
N LYS A 279 -12.69 10.55 10.19
CA LYS A 279 -12.93 11.78 9.44
C LYS A 279 -14.10 12.57 10.01
N ALA A 280 -15.22 11.90 10.27
CA ALA A 280 -16.44 12.53 10.76
C ALA A 280 -16.29 13.10 12.17
N ALA A 281 -15.44 12.51 13.01
CA ALA A 281 -15.19 13.00 14.38
C ALA A 281 -14.32 14.26 14.41
N ALA A 282 -13.39 14.41 13.46
CA ALA A 282 -12.43 15.51 13.44
C ALA A 282 -12.39 16.26 12.08
N PRO A 283 -13.54 16.76 11.56
CA PRO A 283 -13.61 17.33 10.22
C PRO A 283 -12.70 18.54 10.03
N GLU A 284 -12.47 19.37 11.05
CA GLU A 284 -11.60 20.54 10.96
C GLU A 284 -10.13 20.19 10.68
N PHE A 285 -9.72 18.96 11.00
CA PHE A 285 -8.37 18.45 10.70
C PHE A 285 -8.26 17.82 9.31
N TYR A 286 -9.37 17.36 8.72
CA TYR A 286 -9.37 16.58 7.47
C TYR A 286 -10.02 17.29 6.28
N ASP A 287 -11.01 18.15 6.50
CA ASP A 287 -11.71 18.88 5.42
C ASP A 287 -10.90 20.08 4.91
N THR A 288 -9.88 20.49 5.66
CA THR A 288 -8.89 21.48 5.26
C THR A 288 -7.76 20.88 4.42
N LEU A 289 -7.62 19.54 4.41
CA LEU A 289 -6.61 18.85 3.60
C LEU A 289 -7.09 18.65 2.16
N VAL A 290 -6.15 18.76 1.23
CA VAL A 290 -6.38 18.41 -0.18
C VAL A 290 -6.70 16.91 -0.28
N SER A 291 -7.73 16.56 -1.03
CA SER A 291 -8.16 15.18 -1.21
C SER A 291 -8.60 14.91 -2.63
N HIS A 292 -8.53 13.65 -3.04
CA HIS A 292 -8.95 13.21 -4.36
C HIS A 292 -10.41 12.73 -4.34
N ARG A 293 -11.12 12.96 -5.45
CA ARG A 293 -12.48 12.43 -5.70
C ARG A 293 -12.52 11.41 -6.85
N SER A 294 -11.48 11.39 -7.70
CA SER A 294 -11.36 10.45 -8.83
C SER A 294 -9.94 9.92 -8.95
N TRP A 295 -9.75 8.63 -8.70
CA TRP A 295 -8.48 7.96 -8.99
C TRP A 295 -8.20 7.88 -10.48
N THR A 296 -9.21 7.69 -11.33
CA THR A 296 -9.05 7.76 -12.78
C THR A 296 -8.51 9.13 -13.19
N GLY A 297 -9.08 10.21 -12.67
CA GLY A 297 -8.61 11.57 -12.95
C GLY A 297 -7.18 11.80 -12.45
N LEU A 298 -6.84 11.27 -11.28
CA LEU A 298 -5.48 11.34 -10.74
C LEU A 298 -4.47 10.54 -11.59
N LEU A 299 -4.83 9.33 -11.99
CA LEU A 299 -4.01 8.47 -12.84
C LEU A 299 -3.73 9.14 -14.19
N VAL A 300 -4.78 9.68 -14.83
CA VAL A 300 -4.64 10.43 -16.09
C VAL A 300 -3.72 11.63 -15.86
N ARG A 301 -3.96 12.43 -14.81
CA ARG A 301 -3.11 13.59 -14.50
C ARG A 301 -1.65 13.18 -14.32
N PHE A 302 -1.36 12.17 -13.50
CA PHE A 302 0.01 11.69 -13.29
C PHE A 302 0.66 11.30 -14.62
N ILE A 303 -0.05 10.56 -15.47
CA ILE A 303 0.49 10.09 -16.76
C ILE A 303 0.71 11.28 -17.71
N THR A 304 -0.22 12.21 -17.84
CA THR A 304 -0.19 13.22 -18.91
C THR A 304 0.41 14.57 -18.51
N ASP A 305 0.49 14.89 -17.22
CA ASP A 305 0.99 16.18 -16.72
C ASP A 305 2.54 16.21 -16.76
N PRO A 306 3.17 17.06 -17.60
CA PRO A 306 4.63 17.11 -17.73
C PRO A 306 5.32 17.77 -16.53
N SER A 307 4.56 18.32 -15.58
CA SER A 307 5.06 18.83 -14.29
C SER A 307 5.20 17.75 -13.22
N MET A 308 4.67 16.55 -13.47
CA MET A 308 4.77 15.40 -12.57
C MET A 308 5.79 14.39 -13.06
N SER A 309 6.60 13.89 -12.13
CA SER A 309 7.54 12.77 -12.33
C SER A 309 7.53 11.88 -11.09
N LEU A 310 8.30 10.79 -11.12
CA LEU A 310 8.55 9.97 -9.93
C LEU A 310 9.26 10.73 -8.79
N TYR A 311 9.88 11.88 -9.08
CA TYR A 311 10.45 12.78 -8.08
C TYR A 311 9.43 13.71 -7.41
N SER A 312 8.14 13.69 -7.81
CA SER A 312 7.07 14.45 -7.16
C SER A 312 6.68 13.83 -5.80
N ARG A 313 7.67 13.76 -4.90
CA ARG A 313 7.70 13.11 -3.58
C ARG A 313 8.60 13.95 -2.67
N ILE A 314 8.30 13.96 -1.38
CA ILE A 314 9.15 14.57 -0.36
C ILE A 314 10.08 13.51 0.18
N THR A 315 11.33 13.90 0.42
CA THR A 315 12.26 13.13 1.23
C THR A 315 12.76 13.94 2.41
N ARG A 316 13.29 13.24 3.41
CA ARG A 316 13.87 13.82 4.62
C ARG A 316 15.24 13.22 4.87
N PRO A 317 16.17 13.98 5.48
CA PRO A 317 17.42 13.42 5.96
C PRO A 317 17.12 12.30 6.95
N GLY A 318 17.50 11.07 6.61
CA GLY A 318 17.32 9.95 7.52
C GLY A 318 18.14 10.14 8.78
N GLY A 319 17.55 9.86 9.94
CA GLY A 319 18.31 9.84 11.19
C GLY A 319 19.34 8.71 11.10
N ILE A 320 20.63 9.04 10.99
CA ILE A 320 21.72 8.05 10.98
C ILE A 320 21.75 7.33 12.33
N LYS A 321 20.96 6.25 12.45
CA LYS A 321 21.24 5.13 13.33
C LYS A 321 20.81 3.87 12.59
N ARG A 322 21.77 3.29 11.85
CA ARG A 322 21.73 1.92 11.33
C ARG A 322 21.61 0.93 12.50
N ARG A 323 20.45 0.86 13.13
CA ARG A 323 20.07 -0.36 13.82
C ARG A 323 19.43 -1.20 12.74
N ILE A 324 20.06 -2.32 12.40
CA ILE A 324 19.41 -3.35 11.60
C ILE A 324 18.04 -3.57 12.26
N LEU A 325 16.96 -3.51 11.49
CA LEU A 325 15.65 -3.96 11.95
C LEU A 325 15.69 -5.51 12.06
N THR A 326 16.69 -6.05 12.77
CA THR A 326 16.75 -7.43 13.23
C THR A 326 15.83 -7.53 14.44
N GLY A 327 14.55 -7.43 14.19
CA GLY A 327 13.50 -7.89 15.09
C GLY A 327 12.60 -8.77 14.23
N GLY A 328 12.73 -10.10 14.35
CA GLY A 328 11.75 -11.01 13.76
C GLY A 328 10.36 -10.54 14.17
N VAL A 329 9.48 -10.24 13.19
CA VAL A 329 8.11 -9.70 13.35
C VAL A 329 7.83 -9.12 14.75
N GLY A 330 8.48 -8.00 15.12
CA GLY A 330 8.71 -7.78 16.55
C GLY A 330 9.08 -6.38 17.01
N ARG A 331 8.21 -5.40 16.75
CA ARG A 331 7.73 -4.36 17.69
C ARG A 331 6.99 -3.29 16.87
N VAL A 332 5.77 -3.62 16.44
CA VAL A 332 4.71 -2.61 16.45
C VAL A 332 4.24 -2.56 17.90
N PRO A 333 4.17 -1.39 18.53
CA PRO A 333 3.78 -1.34 19.92
C PRO A 333 2.34 -1.80 20.10
N ASP A 334 2.09 -2.63 21.11
CA ASP A 334 0.79 -3.29 21.32
C ASP A 334 -0.33 -2.33 21.78
N SER A 335 -0.07 -1.03 21.92
CA SER A 335 -1.08 0.00 22.20
C SER A 335 -0.48 1.41 22.14
N VAL A 336 -1.36 2.41 22.08
CA VAL A 336 -1.10 3.85 22.24
C VAL A 336 -0.21 4.19 23.45
N ALA A 337 -0.14 3.32 24.46
CA ALA A 337 0.68 3.51 25.66
C ALA A 337 2.20 3.49 25.39
N SER A 338 2.64 3.07 24.21
CA SER A 338 4.06 3.13 23.84
C SER A 338 4.50 4.46 23.22
N LEU A 339 3.56 5.36 22.91
CA LEU A 339 3.86 6.68 22.35
C LEU A 339 4.34 7.66 23.43
N ASP A 340 4.19 7.30 24.72
CA ASP A 340 4.52 8.15 25.88
C ASP A 340 5.87 7.78 26.54
N GLN A 341 6.67 6.88 25.97
CA GLN A 341 7.97 6.54 26.57
C GLN A 341 9.08 7.43 25.99
N PRO A 342 9.69 8.32 26.79
CA PRO A 342 10.89 9.03 26.36
C PRO A 342 12.00 8.02 26.03
N PRO A 343 12.91 8.35 25.11
CA PRO A 343 13.96 7.44 24.69
C PRO A 343 14.76 6.97 25.91
N VAL A 344 14.79 5.64 26.11
CA VAL A 344 15.64 5.00 27.13
C VAL A 344 17.07 5.42 26.85
N GLN A 345 17.64 6.23 27.75
CA GLN A 345 19.05 6.59 27.70
C GLN A 345 19.87 5.30 27.78
N PRO A 346 20.94 5.16 26.99
CA PRO A 346 21.82 4.01 27.10
C PRO A 346 22.35 3.94 28.53
N ALA A 347 22.25 2.77 29.14
CA ALA A 347 22.89 2.49 30.42
C ALA A 347 24.39 2.78 30.28
N ALA A 348 24.90 3.59 31.20
CA ALA A 348 26.32 3.95 31.30
C ALA A 348 27.19 2.74 31.64
#